data_AF-D1LDQ3-F1
#
_entry.id   AF-D1LDQ3-F1
#
_cell.length_a   1.000
_cell.length_b   1.000
_cell.length_c   1.000
_cell.angle_alpha   90.00
_cell.angle_beta   90.00
_cell.angle_gamma   90.00
#
_symmetry.space_group_name_H-M   'P 1'
#
loop_
_entity.id
_entity.type
_entity.pdbx_description
1 polymer ?
#
loop_
_entity_poly.entity_id
_entity_poly.type
_entity_poly.pdbx_seq_one_letter_code
_entity_poly.pdbx_strand_id
1 'polypeptide(L)'
;MFVSVLMILINCMVWLIDFWESLFDYHLWLILMLNPTFAAAVKVILTITMLVLIRASLPRYRYDYLTKLGWVKFLLVLVILMFISYLGMCLWF
;
A
#
# COMPACT_ATOMS: atom_id res chain seq x y z
N MET A 1 -19.74 29.35 36.30
CA MET A 1 -18.43 28.68 36.32
C MET A 1 -18.41 27.40 35.47
N PHE A 2 -19.41 26.52 35.58
CA PHE A 2 -19.46 25.28 34.78
C PHE A 2 -19.58 25.54 33.27
N VAL A 3 -20.46 26.46 32.86
CA VAL A 3 -20.70 26.79 31.44
C VAL A 3 -19.45 27.38 30.76
N SER A 4 -18.67 28.20 31.46
CA SER A 4 -17.44 28.79 30.91
C SER A 4 -16.34 27.75 30.72
N VAL A 5 -16.22 26.78 31.63
CA VAL A 5 -15.28 25.66 31.49
C VAL A 5 -15.67 24.76 30.33
N LEU A 6 -16.97 24.52 30.13
CA LEU A 6 -17.49 23.73 29.02
C LEU A 6 -17.20 24.38 27.66
N MET A 7 -17.38 25.71 27.54
CA MET A 7 -17.06 26.46 26.32
C MET A 7 -15.57 26.40 25.97
N ILE A 8 -14.68 26.46 26.98
CA ILE A 8 -13.23 26.34 26.77
C ILE A 8 -12.87 24.94 26.26
N LEU A 9 -13.48 23.90 26.81
CA LEU A 9 -13.25 22.52 26.36
C LEU A 9 -13.70 22.30 24.92
N ILE A 10 -14.86 22.84 24.54
CA ILE A 10 -15.37 22.73 23.16
C ILE A 10 -14.42 23.43 22.19
N ASN A 11 -14.00 24.66 22.50
CA ASN A 11 -13.04 25.37 21.66
C ASN A 11 -11.70 24.63 21.55
N CYS A 12 -11.20 24.04 22.64
CA CYS A 12 -9.99 23.23 22.60
C CYS A 12 -10.11 22.03 21.65
N MET A 13 -11.27 21.36 21.65
CA MET A 13 -11.52 20.23 20.74
C MET A 13 -11.61 20.64 19.28
N VAL A 14 -12.25 21.78 18.98
CA VAL A 14 -12.33 22.33 17.62
C VAL A 14 -10.93 22.66 17.09
N TRP A 15 -10.10 23.35 17.88
CA TRP A 15 -8.72 23.65 17.51
C TRP A 15 -7.87 22.40 17.26
N LEU A 16 -8.13 21.33 18.01
CA LEU A 16 -7.42 20.06 17.83
C LEU A 16 -7.82 19.35 16.54
N ILE A 17 -9.09 19.46 16.14
CA ILE A 17 -9.58 18.92 14.86
C ILE A 17 -8.99 19.72 13.69
N ASP A 18 -9.04 21.05 13.75
CA ASP A 18 -8.51 21.94 12.71
C ASP A 18 -6.99 21.73 12.52
N PHE A 19 -6.26 21.52 13.62
CA PHE A 19 -4.84 21.18 13.58
C PHE A 19 -4.59 19.85 12.86
N TRP A 20 -5.45 18.86 13.08
CA TRP A 20 -5.32 17.54 12.46
C TRP A 20 -5.63 17.61 10.95
N GLU A 21 -6.65 18.36 10.56
CA GLU A 21 -6.97 18.58 9.15
C GLU A 21 -5.86 19.34 8.42
N SER A 22 -5.23 20.32 9.07
CA SER A 22 -4.08 21.04 8.51
C SER A 22 -2.85 20.16 8.31
N LEU A 23 -2.63 19.14 9.16
CA LEU A 23 -1.54 18.17 8.98
C LEU A 23 -1.77 17.26 7.78
N PHE A 24 -3.02 16.99 7.45
CA PHE A 24 -3.43 16.18 6.30
C PHE A 24 -3.86 17.04 5.11
N ASP A 25 -3.08 18.09 4.83
CA ASP A 25 -3.24 18.80 3.57
C ASP A 25 -2.87 17.88 2.41
N TYR A 26 -3.88 17.49 1.62
CA TYR A 26 -3.74 16.61 0.46
C TYR A 26 -2.76 17.19 -0.57
N HIS A 27 -2.61 18.51 -0.65
CA HIS A 27 -1.64 19.14 -1.54
C HIS A 27 -0.20 18.89 -1.10
N LEU A 28 0.10 19.04 0.19
CA LEU A 28 1.42 18.75 0.76
C LEU A 28 1.78 17.28 0.54
N TRP A 29 0.82 16.38 0.78
CA TRP A 29 1.03 14.95 0.60
C TRP A 29 1.30 14.59 -0.86
N LEU A 30 0.59 15.21 -1.81
CA LEU A 30 0.82 14.99 -3.25
C LEU A 30 2.18 15.52 -3.71
N ILE A 31 2.62 16.68 -3.19
CA ILE A 31 3.96 17.24 -3.46
C ILE A 31 5.05 16.31 -2.91
N LEU A 32 4.86 15.77 -1.70
CA LEU A 32 5.80 14.81 -1.11
C LEU A 32 5.86 13.51 -1.92
N MET A 33 4.74 13.03 -2.46
CA MET A 33 4.71 11.85 -3.34
C MET A 33 5.30 12.10 -4.73
N LEU A 34 5.39 13.35 -5.17
CA LEU A 34 6.10 13.70 -6.39
C LEU A 34 7.62 13.51 -6.25
N ASN A 35 8.14 13.57 -5.02
CA ASN A 35 9.55 13.31 -4.77
C ASN A 35 9.84 11.80 -4.88
N PRO A 36 10.67 11.36 -5.85
CA PRO A 36 10.87 9.94 -6.12
C PRO A 36 11.47 9.16 -4.94
N THR A 37 12.30 9.81 -4.11
CA THR A 37 12.90 9.16 -2.94
C THR A 37 11.87 8.90 -1.85
N PHE A 38 10.99 9.86 -1.59
CA PHE A 38 9.91 9.72 -0.61
C PHE A 38 8.89 8.68 -1.08
N ALA A 39 8.49 8.73 -2.35
CA ALA A 39 7.61 7.72 -2.93
C ALA A 39 8.21 6.30 -2.87
N ALA A 40 9.52 6.16 -3.11
CA ALA A 40 10.21 4.89 -2.95
C ALA A 40 10.22 4.41 -1.49
N ALA A 41 10.50 5.29 -0.53
CA ALA A 41 10.48 4.95 0.89
C ALA A 41 9.10 4.45 1.34
N VAL A 42 8.02 5.11 0.89
CA VAL A 42 6.64 4.71 1.20
C VAL A 42 6.32 3.35 0.58
N LYS A 43 6.73 3.10 -0.68
CA LYS A 43 6.58 1.78 -1.32
C LYS A 43 7.31 0.69 -0.55
N VAL A 44 8.52 0.95 -0.04
CA VAL A 44 9.29 -0.01 0.76
C VAL A 44 8.57 -0.31 2.06
N ILE A 45 8.11 0.71 2.80
CA ILE A 45 7.36 0.52 4.05
C ILE A 45 6.10 -0.31 3.78
N LEU A 46 5.33 0.02 2.74
CA LEU A 46 4.13 -0.71 2.36
C LEU A 46 4.45 -2.17 1.98
N THR A 47 5.56 -2.40 1.28
CA THR A 47 5.99 -3.76 0.93
C THR A 47 6.35 -4.57 2.18
N ILE A 48 7.05 -3.96 3.13
CA ILE A 48 7.42 -4.62 4.39
C ILE A 48 6.18 -4.95 5.22
N THR A 49 5.23 -4.01 5.36
CA THR A 49 3.99 -4.27 6.12
C THR A 49 3.18 -5.39 5.48
N MET A 50 3.08 -5.42 4.15
CA MET A 50 2.43 -6.52 3.43
C MET A 50 3.14 -7.86 3.67
N LEU A 51 4.47 -7.91 3.63
CA LEU A 51 5.22 -9.14 3.93
C LEU A 51 4.99 -9.65 5.37
N VAL A 52 4.92 -8.73 6.34
CA VAL A 52 4.60 -9.08 7.73
C VAL A 52 3.18 -9.63 7.85
N LEU A 53 2.21 -9.00 7.20
CA LEU A 53 0.81 -9.47 7.18
C LEU A 53 0.69 -10.85 6.52
N ILE A 54 1.37 -11.07 5.39
CA ILE A 54 1.38 -12.36 4.68
C ILE A 54 1.96 -13.45 5.59
N ARG A 55 3.07 -13.16 6.28
CA ARG A 55 3.67 -14.11 7.23
C ARG A 55 2.75 -14.41 8.43
N ALA A 56 2.00 -13.42 8.90
CA ALA A 56 1.09 -13.60 10.03
C ALA A 56 -0.20 -14.35 9.65
N SER A 57 -0.67 -14.20 8.41
CA SER A 57 -1.96 -14.74 7.95
C SER A 57 -1.87 -16.11 7.27
N LEU A 58 -0.76 -16.45 6.62
CA LEU A 58 -0.66 -17.69 5.87
C LEU A 58 -0.20 -18.87 6.74
N PRO A 59 -0.89 -20.03 6.66
CA PRO A 59 -0.42 -21.26 7.30
C PRO A 59 0.84 -21.81 6.61
N ARG A 60 1.65 -22.58 7.35
CA ARG A 60 2.91 -23.15 6.84
C ARG A 60 2.62 -24.19 5.76
N TYR A 61 3.06 -23.93 4.52
CA TYR A 61 3.05 -24.92 3.43
C TYR A 61 4.28 -25.82 3.47
N ARG A 62 4.10 -27.11 3.18
CA ARG A 62 5.21 -28.06 3.00
C ARG A 62 5.95 -27.77 1.69
N TYR A 63 7.28 -27.89 1.70
CA TYR A 63 8.14 -27.57 0.55
C TYR A 63 7.73 -28.29 -0.75
N ASP A 64 7.31 -29.56 -0.67
CA ASP A 64 6.86 -30.34 -1.82
C ASP A 64 5.63 -29.74 -2.52
N TYR A 65 4.75 -29.10 -1.75
CA TYR A 65 3.58 -28.41 -2.31
C TYR A 65 3.96 -27.05 -2.90
N LEU A 66 4.87 -26.32 -2.24
CA LEU A 66 5.33 -25.02 -2.70
C LEU A 66 6.05 -25.13 -4.05
N THR A 67 6.91 -26.15 -4.21
CA THR A 67 7.60 -26.40 -5.48
C THR A 67 6.60 -26.77 -6.57
N LYS A 68 5.66 -27.69 -6.31
CA LYS A 68 4.62 -28.02 -7.30
C LYS A 68 3.81 -26.80 -7.73
N LEU A 69 3.47 -25.91 -6.80
CA LEU A 69 2.72 -24.69 -7.09
C LEU A 69 3.56 -23.68 -7.90
N GLY A 70 4.82 -23.47 -7.52
CA GLY A 70 5.74 -22.58 -8.24
C GLY A 70 6.06 -23.08 -9.66
N TRP A 71 6.42 -24.36 -9.79
CA TRP A 71 6.84 -24.94 -11.06
C TRP A 71 5.69 -25.18 -12.03
N VAL A 72 4.53 -25.63 -11.56
CA VAL A 72 3.43 -25.98 -12.47
C VAL A 72 2.55 -24.78 -12.76
N LYS A 73 2.16 -24.01 -11.73
CA LYS A 73 1.19 -22.91 -11.93
C LYS A 73 1.88 -21.61 -12.28
N PHE A 74 2.91 -21.22 -11.52
CA PHE A 74 3.52 -19.91 -11.68
C PHE A 74 4.31 -19.79 -12.99
N LEU A 75 5.15 -20.79 -13.29
CA LEU A 75 5.90 -20.83 -14.56
C LEU A 75 4.99 -20.93 -15.78
N LEU A 76 3.93 -21.74 -15.72
CA LEU A 76 2.99 -21.87 -16.84
C LEU A 76 2.28 -20.54 -17.12
N VAL A 77 1.80 -19.85 -16.08
CA VAL A 77 1.20 -18.52 -16.23
C VAL A 77 2.19 -17.53 -16.82
N LEU A 78 3.45 -17.54 -16.37
CA LEU A 78 4.49 -16.67 -16.89
C LEU A 78 4.76 -16.92 -18.39
N VAL A 79 4.88 -18.17 -18.80
CA VAL A 79 5.09 -18.55 -20.22
C VAL A 79 3.90 -18.11 -21.08
N ILE A 80 2.67 -18.31 -20.61
CA ILE A 80 1.46 -17.87 -21.33
C ILE A 80 1.45 -16.36 -21.50
N LEU A 81 1.76 -15.59 -20.44
CA LEU A 81 1.80 -14.13 -20.51
C LEU A 81 2.88 -13.64 -21.50
N MET A 82 4.07 -14.24 -21.49
CA MET A 82 5.10 -13.91 -22.48
C MET A 82 4.63 -14.22 -23.90
N PHE A 83 3.97 -15.35 -24.12
CA PHE A 83 3.43 -15.72 -25.43
C PHE A 83 2.35 -14.74 -25.92
N ILE A 84 1.43 -14.33 -25.03
CA ILE A 84 0.39 -13.34 -25.36
C ILE A 84 1.03 -11.98 -25.71
N SER A 85 2.03 -11.53 -24.93
CA SER A 85 2.71 -10.27 -25.24
C SER A 85 3.40 -10.31 -26.61
N TYR A 86 4.01 -11.45 -26.96
CA TYR A 86 4.64 -11.64 -28.26
C TYR A 86 3.62 -11.61 -29.41
N LEU A 87 2.50 -12.33 -29.29
CA LEU A 87 1.42 -12.28 -30.29
C LEU A 87 0.83 -10.88 -30.43
N GLY A 88 0.66 -10.15 -29.32
CA GLY A 88 0.19 -8.77 -29.32
C GLY A 88 1.13 -7.84 -30.11
N MET A 89 2.44 -8.02 -29.97
CA MET A 89 3.43 -7.28 -30.76
C MET A 89 3.36 -7.66 -32.25
N CYS A 90 3.17 -8.94 -32.59
CA CYS A 90 3.04 -9.38 -33.99
C CYS A 90 1.73 -8.93 -34.66
N LEU A 91 0.64 -8.72 -33.92
CA LEU A 91 -0.64 -8.22 -34.44
C LEU A 91 -0.64 -6.70 -34.70
N TRP A 92 0.29 -5.98 -34.09
CA TRP A 92 0.43 -4.52 -34.22
C TRP A 92 1.33 -4.10 -35.39
N PHE A 93 2.08 -5.05 -35.95
CA PHE A 93 2.89 -4.91 -37.17
C PHE A 93 2.16 -5.51 -38.37
#